data_AF-A9A858-F1
#
_entry.id   AF-A9A858-F1
#
_cell.length_a   1.000
_cell.length_b   1.000
_cell.length_c   1.000
_cell.angle_alpha   90.00
_cell.angle_beta   90.00
_cell.angle_gamma   90.00
#
_symmetry.space_group_name_H-M   'P 1'
#
loop_
_entity.id
_entity.type
_entity.pdbx_description
1 polymer ?
#
loop_
_entity_poly.entity_id
_entity_poly.type
_entity_poly.pdbx_seq_one_letter_code
_entity_poly.pdbx_strand_id
1 'polypeptide(L)'
;MTLKSKLCSKKGYIFTYEAVAVVILFVAVFYMGYFTFTHVNLTNQEQKRDLERFEKANLISDMIFKDYLFPSEYYRDDYHEFLEDVAVRHYGFKKIPGSYDPLIVYTTSGTLNYYIEAEGYNSSAIGLANTNVTVAISNTNPDYSLRNIYVKEKNLYVPTLLDCFEANQTSQNISEGEILYFAINGSSKIDSINVSSDSDTDATFLVNNVPYKLSLSSTEKTSEFEKVLNTYNETSFRSNEIKVLAIQESSLENITVNIYCNDTSSIYILKIKPYNVTLKVDMAQ
;
A
#
# COMPACT_ATOMS: atom_id res chain seq x y z
N MET A 1 -85.08 5.94 1.04
CA MET A 1 -85.12 6.65 2.34
C MET A 1 -84.58 5.69 3.40
N THR A 2 -83.27 5.71 3.63
CA THR A 2 -82.57 4.78 4.51
C THR A 2 -82.65 5.26 5.95
N LEU A 3 -83.37 4.53 6.79
CA LEU A 3 -83.61 4.83 8.21
C LEU A 3 -82.30 4.71 9.01
N LYS A 4 -81.76 5.88 9.38
CA LYS A 4 -80.66 6.05 10.34
C LYS A 4 -81.15 5.61 11.73
N SER A 5 -80.94 4.34 12.08
CA SER A 5 -81.26 3.81 13.41
C SER A 5 -80.31 4.40 14.46
N LYS A 6 -80.78 5.36 15.27
CA LYS A 6 -80.09 5.84 16.47
C LYS A 6 -80.16 4.77 17.57
N LEU A 7 -79.01 4.22 17.96
CA LEU A 7 -78.85 3.46 19.20
C LEU A 7 -79.13 4.40 20.38
N CYS A 8 -80.22 4.16 21.12
CA CYS A 8 -80.62 4.96 22.26
C CYS A 8 -80.47 4.13 23.55
N SER A 9 -79.42 4.40 24.34
CA SER A 9 -79.29 3.91 25.72
C SER A 9 -79.97 4.89 26.67
N LYS A 10 -80.77 4.40 27.62
CA LYS A 10 -81.60 5.22 28.53
C LYS A 10 -80.95 5.61 29.85
N LYS A 11 -79.67 5.31 30.07
CA LYS A 11 -78.83 5.90 31.11
C LYS A 11 -77.38 5.83 30.64
N GLY A 12 -76.77 6.95 30.27
CA GLY A 12 -75.37 7.00 29.85
C GLY A 12 -75.16 7.72 28.53
N TYR A 13 -74.08 8.52 28.51
CA TYR A 13 -73.55 9.33 27.41
C TYR A 13 -74.01 8.93 26.00
N ILE A 14 -74.65 9.89 25.31
CA ILE A 14 -75.00 9.76 23.88
C ILE A 14 -73.72 9.98 23.06
N PHE A 15 -72.97 8.92 22.79
CA PHE A 15 -71.96 8.96 21.72
C PHE A 15 -72.68 8.85 20.38
N THR A 16 -72.62 9.91 19.56
CA THR A 16 -73.06 9.81 18.16
C THR A 16 -72.12 8.88 17.39
N TYR A 17 -72.64 8.10 16.44
CA TYR A 17 -71.83 7.26 15.55
C TYR A 17 -70.73 8.08 14.85
N GLU A 18 -71.03 9.33 14.54
CA GLU A 18 -70.08 10.33 14.02
C GLU A 18 -68.91 10.58 14.97
N ALA A 19 -69.13 10.65 16.29
CA ALA A 19 -68.06 10.83 17.28
C ALA A 19 -67.14 9.59 17.36
N VAL A 20 -67.69 8.38 17.25
CA VAL A 20 -66.89 7.14 17.23
C VAL A 20 -66.03 7.07 15.95
N ALA A 21 -66.61 7.42 14.80
CA ALA A 21 -65.88 7.47 13.53
C ALA A 21 -64.72 8.48 13.56
N VAL A 22 -64.94 9.67 14.15
CA VAL A 22 -63.89 10.69 14.31
C VAL A 22 -62.77 10.21 15.23
N VAL A 23 -63.09 9.53 16.34
CA VAL A 23 -62.07 8.99 17.25
C VAL A 23 -61.23 7.90 16.57
N ILE A 24 -61.85 6.98 15.83
CA ILE A 24 -61.11 5.94 15.09
C ILE A 24 -60.18 6.56 14.03
N LEU A 25 -60.68 7.54 13.27
CA LEU A 25 -59.88 8.22 12.27
C LEU A 25 -58.73 9.03 12.90
N PHE A 26 -58.99 9.69 14.03
CA PHE A 26 -57.95 10.39 14.78
C PHE A 26 -56.87 9.44 15.28
N VAL A 27 -57.24 8.30 15.88
CA VAL A 27 -56.30 7.27 16.34
C VAL A 27 -55.52 6.67 15.17
N ALA A 28 -56.16 6.42 14.02
CA ALA A 28 -55.49 5.89 12.83
C ALA A 28 -54.43 6.86 12.29
N VAL A 29 -54.76 8.15 12.16
CA VAL A 29 -53.82 9.19 11.73
C VAL A 29 -52.68 9.35 12.74
N PHE A 30 -52.99 9.35 14.04
CA PHE A 30 -51.97 9.46 15.09
C PHE A 30 -51.02 8.25 15.10
N TYR A 31 -51.57 7.04 14.94
CA TYR A 31 -50.79 5.81 14.87
C TYR A 31 -49.90 5.79 13.63
N MET A 32 -50.43 6.16 12.46
CA MET A 32 -49.67 6.23 11.22
C MET A 32 -48.56 7.28 11.29
N GLY A 33 -48.86 8.47 11.82
CA GLY A 33 -47.88 9.53 12.05
C GLY A 33 -46.79 9.13 13.04
N TYR A 34 -47.16 8.50 14.16
CA TYR A 34 -46.21 8.00 15.16
C TYR A 34 -45.31 6.89 14.60
N PHE A 35 -45.88 5.95 13.84
CA PHE A 35 -45.12 4.87 13.21
C PHE A 35 -44.13 5.42 12.17
N THR A 36 -44.56 6.32 11.29
CA THR A 36 -43.69 6.94 10.30
C THR A 36 -42.58 7.76 10.96
N PHE A 37 -42.91 8.55 11.98
CA PHE A 37 -41.90 9.33 12.73
C PHE A 37 -40.88 8.41 13.41
N THR A 38 -41.34 7.35 14.06
CA THR A 38 -40.47 6.39 14.75
C THR A 38 -39.58 5.66 13.75
N HIS A 39 -40.12 5.20 12.63
CA HIS A 39 -39.36 4.55 11.57
C HIS A 39 -38.30 5.48 11.00
N VAL A 40 -38.65 6.72 10.62
CA VAL A 40 -37.68 7.69 10.08
C VAL A 40 -36.58 8.00 11.09
N ASN A 41 -36.92 8.15 12.37
CA ASN A 41 -35.92 8.42 13.40
C ASN A 41 -34.97 7.23 13.61
N LEU A 42 -35.50 6.01 13.67
CA LEU A 42 -34.69 4.79 13.76
C LEU A 42 -33.78 4.63 12.54
N THR A 43 -34.32 4.80 11.32
CA THR A 43 -33.53 4.75 10.09
C THR A 43 -32.42 5.80 10.09
N ASN A 44 -32.70 7.04 10.51
CA ASN A 44 -31.68 8.08 10.59
C ASN A 44 -30.58 7.75 11.61
N GLN A 45 -30.94 7.15 12.75
CA GLN A 45 -29.97 6.69 13.74
C GLN A 45 -29.10 5.55 13.22
N GLU A 46 -29.69 4.60 12.50
CA GLU A 46 -28.96 3.49 11.86
C GLU A 46 -28.00 4.01 10.78
N GLN A 47 -28.47 4.89 9.89
CA GLN A 47 -27.62 5.52 8.86
C GLN A 47 -26.46 6.31 9.47
N LYS A 48 -26.72 7.08 10.54
CA LYS A 48 -25.67 7.82 11.23
C LYS A 48 -24.62 6.88 11.83
N ARG A 49 -25.07 5.80 12.49
CA ARG A 49 -24.18 4.78 13.07
C ARG A 49 -23.32 4.10 12.00
N ASP A 50 -23.90 3.78 10.85
CA ASP A 50 -23.19 3.13 9.76
C ASP A 50 -22.17 4.08 9.10
N LEU A 51 -22.50 5.38 8.97
CA LEU A 51 -21.56 6.40 8.50
C LEU A 51 -20.38 6.58 9.46
N GLU A 52 -20.64 6.65 10.77
CA GLU A 52 -19.58 6.75 11.79
C GLU A 52 -18.62 5.56 11.75
N ARG A 53 -19.15 4.34 11.55
CA ARG A 53 -18.34 3.12 11.38
C ARG A 53 -17.48 3.18 10.11
N PHE A 54 -18.04 3.66 9.01
CA PHE A 54 -17.31 3.82 7.75
C PHE A 54 -16.17 4.86 7.88
N GLU A 55 -16.44 6.03 8.47
CA GLU A 55 -15.44 7.06 8.68
C GLU A 55 -14.31 6.56 9.59
N LYS A 56 -14.66 5.85 10.65
CA LYS A 56 -13.69 5.23 11.56
C LYS A 56 -12.83 4.19 10.83
N ALA A 57 -13.42 3.29 10.05
CA ALA A 57 -12.68 2.29 9.29
C ALA A 57 -11.74 2.92 8.24
N ASN A 58 -12.18 4.00 7.59
CA ASN A 58 -11.35 4.77 6.67
C ASN A 58 -10.15 5.42 7.39
N LEU A 59 -10.36 5.99 8.58
CA LEU A 59 -9.30 6.59 9.39
C LEU A 59 -8.30 5.54 9.89
N ILE A 60 -8.79 4.40 10.40
CA ILE A 60 -7.95 3.26 10.79
C ILE A 60 -7.12 2.78 9.60
N SER A 61 -7.73 2.72 8.41
CA SER A 61 -7.02 2.33 7.20
C SER A 61 -5.87 3.27 6.86
N ASP A 62 -6.08 4.59 6.97
CA ASP A 62 -5.02 5.57 6.75
C ASP A 62 -3.92 5.52 7.81
N MET A 63 -4.28 5.25 9.06
CA MET A 63 -3.33 5.02 10.14
C MET A 63 -2.46 3.79 9.84
N ILE A 64 -3.07 2.65 9.48
CA ILE A 64 -2.34 1.42 9.13
C ILE A 64 -1.38 1.67 7.96
N PHE A 65 -1.83 2.31 6.87
CA PHE A 65 -0.93 2.64 5.75
C PHE A 65 0.23 3.54 6.17
N LYS A 66 0.03 4.45 7.12
CA LYS A 66 1.08 5.33 7.63
C LYS A 66 2.07 4.60 8.53
N ASP A 67 1.57 3.72 9.39
CA ASP A 67 2.39 2.92 10.29
C ASP A 67 3.28 1.94 9.49
N TYR A 68 2.75 1.45 8.36
CA TYR A 68 3.39 0.47 7.49
C TYR A 68 4.24 1.09 6.37
N LEU A 69 4.60 2.37 6.46
CA LEU A 69 5.56 2.99 5.54
C LEU A 69 6.95 2.35 5.67
N PHE A 70 7.59 2.12 4.53
CA PHE A 70 8.93 1.57 4.41
C PHE A 70 10.01 2.65 4.61
N PRO A 71 11.17 2.33 5.23
CA PRO A 71 11.52 1.06 5.86
C PRO A 71 10.98 0.95 7.31
N SER A 72 10.73 -0.29 7.75
CA SER A 72 10.51 -0.63 9.16
C SER A 72 11.81 -0.77 9.95
N GLU A 73 11.69 -0.94 11.27
CA GLU A 73 12.80 -1.10 12.21
C GLU A 73 13.32 -2.55 12.29
N TYR A 74 12.76 -3.49 11.51
CA TYR A 74 13.07 -4.91 11.60
C TYR A 74 14.25 -5.36 10.74
N TYR A 75 14.91 -4.43 10.04
CA TYR A 75 16.08 -4.72 9.21
C TYR A 75 17.37 -4.74 10.04
N ARG A 76 18.41 -5.42 9.54
CA ARG A 76 19.77 -5.39 10.11
C ARG A 76 20.28 -3.94 10.14
N ASP A 77 20.97 -3.55 11.21
CA ASP A 77 21.36 -2.15 11.47
C ASP A 77 22.05 -1.44 10.29
N ASP A 78 23.05 -2.08 9.67
CA ASP A 78 23.78 -1.52 8.52
C ASP A 78 22.90 -1.40 7.25
N TYR A 79 22.02 -2.37 7.01
CA TYR A 79 21.06 -2.31 5.91
C TYR A 79 19.98 -1.26 6.18
N HIS A 80 19.52 -1.14 7.43
CA HIS A 80 18.57 -0.12 7.85
C HIS A 80 19.15 1.29 7.65
N GLU A 81 20.44 1.51 7.95
CA GLU A 81 21.13 2.77 7.70
C GLU A 81 21.17 3.11 6.20
N PHE A 82 21.41 2.12 5.32
CA PHE A 82 21.27 2.30 3.87
C PHE A 82 19.84 2.69 3.46
N LEU A 83 18.80 2.05 4.02
CA LEU A 83 17.41 2.38 3.71
C LEU A 83 17.00 3.77 4.23
N GLU A 84 17.50 4.18 5.40
CA GLU A 84 17.28 5.53 5.93
C GLU A 84 17.98 6.58 5.04
N ASP A 85 19.21 6.31 4.55
CA ASP A 85 19.88 7.19 3.57
C ASP A 85 19.06 7.31 2.28
N VAL A 86 18.54 6.20 1.73
CA VAL A 86 17.65 6.24 0.55
C VAL A 86 16.43 7.13 0.81
N ALA A 87 15.75 6.93 1.94
CA ALA A 87 14.54 7.68 2.27
C ALA A 87 14.84 9.18 2.45
N VAL A 88 15.91 9.52 3.18
CA VAL A 88 16.29 10.91 3.45
C VAL A 88 16.77 11.60 2.18
N ARG A 89 17.63 10.96 1.39
CA ARG A 89 18.25 11.54 0.21
C ARG A 89 17.26 11.80 -0.92
N HIS A 90 16.37 10.84 -1.20
CA HIS A 90 15.47 10.91 -2.35
C HIS A 90 14.10 11.49 -2.00
N TYR A 91 13.68 11.42 -0.74
CA TYR A 91 12.34 11.85 -0.32
C TYR A 91 12.33 12.90 0.81
N GLY A 92 13.44 13.11 1.52
CA GLY A 92 13.53 14.08 2.62
C GLY A 92 12.89 13.61 3.93
N PHE A 93 12.56 12.32 4.05
CA PHE A 93 11.91 11.73 5.23
C PHE A 93 12.65 10.47 5.66
N LYS A 94 12.49 10.06 6.92
CA LYS A 94 13.04 8.77 7.41
C LYS A 94 12.36 7.54 6.82
N LYS A 95 11.19 7.73 6.20
CA LYS A 95 10.40 6.69 5.53
C LYS A 95 9.98 7.19 4.16
N ILE A 96 9.98 6.31 3.17
CA ILE A 96 9.59 6.58 1.79
C ILE A 96 8.07 6.84 1.76
N PRO A 97 7.61 8.05 1.43
CA PRO A 97 6.17 8.34 1.32
C PRO A 97 5.54 7.55 0.18
N GLY A 98 4.30 7.08 0.38
CA GLY A 98 3.61 6.27 -0.63
C GLY A 98 4.22 4.88 -0.86
N SER A 99 4.96 4.38 0.13
CA SER A 99 5.48 3.01 0.13
C SER A 99 4.68 2.10 1.07
N TYR A 100 4.96 0.81 0.99
CA TYR A 100 4.45 -0.19 1.92
C TYR A 100 5.56 -1.18 2.26
N ASP A 101 5.78 -1.40 3.55
CA ASP A 101 6.70 -2.42 4.06
C ASP A 101 5.95 -3.71 4.40
N PRO A 102 6.10 -4.77 3.59
CA PRO A 102 5.45 -6.04 3.85
C PRO A 102 6.01 -6.74 5.11
N LEU A 103 7.24 -6.45 5.54
CA LEU A 103 7.91 -7.14 6.64
C LEU A 103 7.19 -6.96 7.98
N ILE A 104 6.56 -5.81 8.21
CA ILE A 104 5.88 -5.47 9.47
C ILE A 104 4.75 -6.47 9.79
N VAL A 105 4.10 -7.03 8.75
CA VAL A 105 3.03 -8.02 8.93
C VAL A 105 3.56 -9.31 9.59
N TYR A 106 4.79 -9.73 9.29
CA TYR A 106 5.38 -10.98 9.80
C TYR A 106 5.86 -10.88 11.24
N THR A 107 6.21 -9.66 11.67
CA THR A 107 6.78 -9.42 13.00
C THR A 107 5.70 -9.10 14.04
N THR A 108 4.47 -8.80 13.59
CA THR A 108 3.35 -8.53 14.49
C THR A 108 2.76 -9.86 15.01
N SER A 109 3.03 -10.20 16.28
CA SER A 109 2.47 -11.38 16.92
C SER A 109 1.05 -11.10 17.46
N GLY A 110 0.02 -11.60 16.78
CA GLY A 110 -1.36 -11.53 17.26
C GLY A 110 -2.41 -11.77 16.20
N THR A 111 -3.65 -12.01 16.63
CA THR A 111 -4.82 -12.00 15.73
C THR A 111 -5.11 -10.56 15.32
N LEU A 112 -5.03 -10.29 14.01
CA LEU A 112 -5.29 -8.97 13.46
C LEU A 112 -6.76 -8.83 13.07
N ASN A 113 -7.32 -7.63 13.28
CA ASN A 113 -8.67 -7.25 12.86
C ASN A 113 -8.67 -6.51 11.51
N TYR A 114 -7.58 -6.65 10.77
CA TYR A 114 -7.40 -6.15 9.41
C TYR A 114 -6.56 -7.14 8.62
N TYR A 115 -6.75 -7.15 7.32
CA TYR A 115 -6.04 -7.98 6.35
C TYR A 115 -5.42 -7.06 5.30
N ILE A 116 -4.14 -7.23 4.99
CA ILE A 116 -3.46 -6.46 3.96
C ILE A 116 -2.83 -7.39 2.93
N GLU A 117 -3.02 -7.05 1.67
CA GLU A 117 -2.58 -7.86 0.54
C GLU A 117 -2.01 -6.94 -0.53
N ALA A 118 -0.81 -7.25 -1.00
CA ALA A 118 -0.26 -6.68 -2.23
C ALA A 118 -0.47 -7.70 -3.36
N GLU A 119 -1.32 -7.37 -4.33
CA GLU A 119 -1.72 -8.31 -5.39
C GLU A 119 -0.54 -8.67 -6.28
N GLY A 120 -0.30 -9.97 -6.51
CA GLY A 120 0.81 -10.44 -7.36
C GLY A 120 2.20 -10.19 -6.78
N TYR A 121 2.29 -9.77 -5.51
CA TYR A 121 3.56 -9.55 -4.84
C TYR A 121 4.19 -10.88 -4.40
N ASN A 122 5.39 -11.12 -4.91
CA ASN A 122 6.28 -12.18 -4.46
C ASN A 122 7.68 -11.58 -4.42
N SER A 123 8.31 -11.54 -3.25
CA SER A 123 9.66 -11.01 -3.12
C SER A 123 10.64 -12.07 -2.65
N SER A 124 11.83 -12.00 -3.22
CA SER A 124 12.97 -12.79 -2.81
C SER A 124 13.81 -12.02 -1.81
N ALA A 125 14.18 -12.71 -0.74
CA ALA A 125 15.23 -12.33 0.22
C ALA A 125 14.92 -11.13 1.13
N ILE A 126 15.05 -11.35 2.44
CA ILE A 126 15.40 -10.29 3.40
C ILE A 126 16.66 -10.74 4.12
N GLY A 127 17.57 -9.79 4.34
CA GLY A 127 18.60 -9.86 5.38
C GLY A 127 17.98 -9.75 6.79
N LEU A 128 17.07 -10.65 7.15
CA LEU A 128 16.54 -10.76 8.51
C LEU A 128 17.60 -11.46 9.37
N ALA A 129 18.18 -10.69 10.29
CA ALA A 129 18.97 -11.09 11.45
C ALA A 129 19.79 -12.41 11.36
N ASN A 130 21.12 -12.24 11.38
CA ASN A 130 22.14 -13.21 11.84
C ASN A 130 22.20 -14.58 11.16
N THR A 131 21.49 -14.80 10.05
CA THR A 131 21.57 -16.07 9.33
C THR A 131 21.63 -15.80 7.83
N ASN A 132 22.49 -16.54 7.13
CA ASN A 132 22.58 -16.62 5.67
C ASN A 132 21.31 -17.28 5.09
N VAL A 133 20.13 -16.89 5.56
CA VAL A 133 18.85 -17.47 5.15
C VAL A 133 18.14 -16.42 4.32
N THR A 134 18.15 -16.65 3.01
CA THR A 134 17.29 -15.97 2.05
C THR A 134 15.83 -16.31 2.40
N VAL A 135 15.18 -15.53 3.26
CA VAL A 135 13.75 -15.70 3.51
C VAL A 135 12.99 -14.98 2.41
N ALA A 136 12.21 -15.70 1.62
CA ALA A 136 11.26 -15.09 0.71
C ALA A 136 10.16 -14.39 1.52
N ILE A 137 9.88 -13.12 1.25
CA ILE A 137 8.68 -12.45 1.76
C ILE A 137 7.57 -12.81 0.78
N SER A 138 6.86 -13.89 1.07
CA SER A 138 5.58 -14.21 0.45
C SER A 138 4.49 -13.80 1.42
N ASN A 139 3.43 -13.12 0.96
CA ASN A 139 2.24 -12.80 1.77
C ASN A 139 1.78 -14.08 2.50
N THR A 140 2.25 -14.28 3.72
CA THR A 140 1.69 -15.32 4.57
C THR A 140 0.29 -14.86 4.93
N ASN A 141 -0.60 -15.81 5.20
CA ASN A 141 -1.89 -15.50 5.80
C ASN A 141 -1.72 -15.61 7.32
N PRO A 142 -1.42 -14.53 8.07
CA PRO A 142 -1.77 -14.44 9.47
C PRO A 142 -3.21 -14.90 9.73
N ASP A 143 -3.50 -15.30 10.96
CA ASP A 143 -4.89 -15.54 11.35
C ASP A 143 -5.62 -14.20 11.51
N TYR A 144 -6.60 -13.99 10.63
CA TYR A 144 -7.42 -12.78 10.58
C TYR A 144 -8.85 -13.09 11.04
N SER A 145 -9.47 -12.18 11.79
CA SER A 145 -10.90 -12.26 12.12
C SER A 145 -11.60 -11.00 11.64
N LEU A 146 -12.35 -11.09 10.54
CA LEU A 146 -13.08 -9.96 9.96
C LEU A 146 -14.59 -10.25 9.94
N ARG A 147 -15.40 -9.34 10.49
CA ARG A 147 -16.86 -9.42 10.48
C ARG A 147 -17.47 -8.07 10.08
N ASN A 148 -17.79 -7.89 8.80
CA ASN A 148 -18.19 -6.63 8.14
C ASN A 148 -16.97 -5.83 7.67
N ILE A 149 -16.72 -5.84 6.36
CA ILE A 149 -15.42 -5.48 5.79
C ILE A 149 -15.49 -4.13 5.10
N TYR A 150 -14.64 -3.20 5.52
CA TYR A 150 -14.27 -2.02 4.75
C TYR A 150 -13.04 -2.35 3.91
N VAL A 151 -13.02 -1.96 2.64
CA VAL A 151 -11.90 -2.21 1.72
C VAL A 151 -11.35 -0.89 1.22
N LYS A 152 -10.03 -0.72 1.32
CA LYS A 152 -9.30 0.43 0.80
C LYS A 152 -8.08 -0.04 0.02
N GLU A 153 -8.00 0.39 -1.23
CA GLU A 153 -6.88 0.09 -2.11
C GLU A 153 -6.04 1.35 -2.35
N LYS A 154 -4.72 1.19 -2.37
CA LYS A 154 -3.76 2.24 -2.74
C LYS A 154 -2.69 1.65 -3.66
N ASN A 155 -2.28 2.42 -4.66
CA ASN A 155 -1.08 2.12 -5.42
C ASN A 155 0.14 2.62 -4.62
N LEU A 156 0.98 1.70 -4.14
CA LEU A 156 2.12 2.00 -3.27
C LEU A 156 3.38 1.34 -3.82
N TYR A 157 4.54 1.96 -3.58
CA TYR A 157 5.82 1.32 -3.85
C TYR A 157 6.09 0.23 -2.82
N VAL A 158 6.31 -1.00 -3.29
CA VAL A 158 6.60 -2.16 -2.45
C VAL A 158 7.99 -2.69 -2.81
N PRO A 159 8.85 -3.01 -1.83
CA PRO A 159 10.18 -3.56 -2.09
C PRO A 159 10.10 -4.95 -2.73
N THR A 160 10.64 -5.13 -3.93
CA THR A 160 10.65 -6.42 -4.65
C THR A 160 11.90 -7.23 -4.41
N LEU A 161 13.02 -6.56 -4.11
CA LEU A 161 14.31 -7.17 -3.80
C LEU A 161 15.01 -6.33 -2.72
N LEU A 162 15.47 -7.01 -1.67
CA LEU A 162 16.29 -6.44 -0.61
C LEU A 162 17.52 -7.34 -0.47
N ASP A 163 18.70 -6.80 -0.77
CA ASP A 163 19.90 -7.62 -0.76
C ASP A 163 21.15 -6.86 -0.28
N CYS A 164 22.06 -7.60 0.35
CA CYS A 164 23.34 -7.12 0.84
C CYS A 164 24.38 -8.23 0.78
N PHE A 165 25.45 -8.03 0.02
CA PHE A 165 26.51 -9.02 -0.16
C PHE A 165 27.84 -8.37 -0.55
N GLU A 166 28.92 -9.13 -0.40
CA GLU A 166 30.25 -8.75 -0.86
C GLU A 166 30.48 -9.23 -2.28
N ALA A 167 30.74 -8.31 -3.20
CA ALA A 167 31.12 -8.66 -4.57
C ALA A 167 31.91 -7.52 -5.22
N ASN A 168 32.59 -7.84 -6.33
CA ASN A 168 33.17 -6.85 -7.24
C ASN A 168 32.24 -6.51 -8.41
N GLN A 169 31.12 -7.22 -8.56
CA GLN A 169 30.12 -6.95 -9.58
C GLN A 169 28.73 -7.44 -9.14
N THR A 170 27.68 -6.80 -9.66
CA THR A 170 26.31 -7.28 -9.53
C THR A 170 25.52 -7.01 -10.80
N SER A 171 24.49 -7.82 -11.03
CA SER A 171 23.58 -7.72 -12.17
C SER A 171 22.15 -7.67 -11.66
N GLN A 172 21.41 -6.64 -12.07
CA GLN A 172 20.04 -6.40 -11.62
C GLN A 172 19.12 -6.20 -12.81
N ASN A 173 18.04 -7.00 -12.86
CA ASN A 173 16.97 -6.81 -13.82
C ASN A 173 15.97 -5.79 -13.31
N ILE A 174 15.67 -4.79 -14.12
CA ILE A 174 14.75 -3.68 -13.82
C ILE A 174 13.71 -3.60 -14.94
N SER A 175 12.44 -3.62 -14.56
CA SER A 175 11.34 -3.39 -15.50
C SER A 175 10.90 -1.92 -15.53
N GLU A 176 10.06 -1.55 -16.49
CA GLU A 176 9.41 -0.24 -16.52
C GLU A 176 8.67 0.08 -15.20
N GLY A 177 8.86 1.30 -14.68
CA GLY A 177 8.25 1.77 -13.44
C GLY A 177 8.93 1.27 -12.15
N GLU A 178 9.90 0.37 -12.24
CA GLU A 178 10.71 -0.07 -11.11
C GLU A 178 11.86 0.92 -10.85
N ILE A 179 12.24 1.04 -9.58
CA ILE A 179 13.33 1.89 -9.12
C ILE A 179 14.36 1.01 -8.42
N LEU A 180 15.61 1.07 -8.90
CA LEU A 180 16.76 0.47 -8.25
C LEU A 180 17.48 1.54 -7.43
N TYR A 181 17.52 1.32 -6.13
CA TYR A 181 18.42 2.00 -5.22
C TYR A 181 19.59 1.09 -4.88
N PHE A 182 20.79 1.65 -4.86
CA PHE A 182 21.96 0.90 -4.44
C PHE A 182 23.01 1.80 -3.82
N ALA A 183 23.85 1.22 -2.98
CA ALA A 183 25.04 1.85 -2.45
C ALA A 183 26.16 0.83 -2.39
N ILE A 184 27.39 1.31 -2.51
CA ILE A 184 28.57 0.55 -2.13
C ILE A 184 29.10 1.10 -0.82
N ASN A 185 29.63 0.24 0.03
CA ASN A 185 30.35 0.61 1.23
C ASN A 185 31.73 -0.07 1.24
N GLY A 186 32.76 0.67 1.65
CA GLY A 186 34.13 0.19 1.70
C GLY A 186 35.10 0.98 0.82
N SER A 187 36.30 0.44 0.61
CA SER A 187 37.38 1.12 -0.12
C SER A 187 37.29 0.98 -1.64
N SER A 188 36.29 0.28 -2.18
CA SER A 188 36.09 0.13 -3.62
C SER A 188 35.34 1.30 -4.22
N LYS A 189 35.48 1.46 -5.53
CA LYS A 189 34.81 2.46 -6.35
C LYS A 189 34.04 1.76 -7.47
N ILE A 190 32.86 2.29 -7.79
CA ILE A 190 32.16 1.97 -9.05
C ILE A 190 33.06 2.38 -10.22
N ASP A 191 33.48 1.39 -11.00
CA ASP A 191 34.32 1.58 -12.18
C ASP A 191 33.47 1.86 -13.41
N SER A 192 32.45 1.05 -13.63
CA SER A 192 31.52 1.22 -14.75
C SER A 192 30.13 0.68 -14.43
N ILE A 193 29.13 1.24 -15.12
CA ILE A 193 27.77 0.70 -15.14
C ILE A 193 27.40 0.44 -16.59
N ASN A 194 27.12 -0.81 -16.89
CA ASN A 194 26.68 -1.25 -18.19
C ASN A 194 25.20 -1.59 -18.17
N VAL A 195 24.54 -1.38 -19.30
CA VAL A 195 23.14 -1.69 -19.48
C VAL A 195 22.94 -2.50 -20.76
N SER A 196 22.02 -3.45 -20.70
CA SER A 196 21.60 -4.29 -21.83
C SER A 196 20.10 -4.60 -21.75
N SER A 197 19.53 -5.07 -22.84
CA SER A 197 18.17 -5.61 -22.92
C SER A 197 18.22 -6.92 -23.72
N ASP A 198 17.29 -7.83 -23.48
CA ASP A 198 17.22 -9.08 -24.25
C ASP A 198 16.94 -8.86 -25.74
N SER A 199 16.37 -7.71 -26.10
CA SER A 199 16.10 -7.30 -27.48
C SER A 199 16.56 -5.86 -27.76
N ASP A 200 16.57 -5.48 -29.03
CA ASP A 200 16.94 -4.13 -29.45
C ASP A 200 15.82 -3.14 -29.10
N THR A 201 16.07 -2.24 -28.15
CA THR A 201 15.04 -1.31 -27.64
C THR A 201 15.63 0.04 -27.23
N ASP A 202 14.79 1.07 -27.20
CA ASP A 202 15.15 2.38 -26.65
C ASP A 202 14.58 2.51 -25.24
N ALA A 203 15.45 2.77 -24.26
CA ALA A 203 15.05 2.94 -22.86
C ALA A 203 15.33 4.36 -22.38
N THR A 204 14.39 4.89 -21.58
CA THR A 204 14.53 6.17 -20.90
C THR A 204 14.71 5.93 -19.40
N PHE A 205 15.79 6.47 -18.85
CA PHE A 205 16.15 6.36 -17.44
C PHE A 205 16.12 7.71 -16.76
N LEU A 206 15.93 7.70 -15.45
CA LEU A 206 16.22 8.79 -14.55
C LEU A 206 17.25 8.29 -13.53
N VAL A 207 18.45 8.87 -13.56
CA VAL A 207 19.57 8.46 -12.71
C VAL A 207 19.95 9.62 -11.80
N ASN A 208 19.73 9.49 -10.49
CA ASN A 208 19.84 10.60 -9.53
C ASN A 208 19.18 11.91 -10.05
N ASN A 209 17.95 11.82 -10.55
CA ASN A 209 17.20 12.92 -11.18
C ASN A 209 17.74 13.47 -12.52
N VAL A 210 18.74 12.84 -13.13
CA VAL A 210 19.26 13.20 -14.46
C VAL A 210 18.69 12.25 -15.51
N PRO A 211 18.02 12.76 -16.57
CA PRO A 211 17.43 11.90 -17.59
C PRO A 211 18.47 11.37 -18.58
N TYR A 212 18.35 10.11 -18.96
CA TYR A 212 19.17 9.46 -20.00
C TYR A 212 18.26 8.75 -20.99
N LYS A 213 18.63 8.78 -22.28
CA LYS A 213 18.02 7.95 -23.32
C LYS A 213 19.10 7.10 -23.97
N LEU A 214 18.91 5.79 -23.96
CA LEU A 214 19.89 4.84 -24.50
C LEU A 214 19.20 3.83 -25.42
N SER A 215 19.78 3.60 -26.59
CA SER A 215 19.48 2.43 -27.41
C SER A 215 20.27 1.25 -26.87
N LEU A 216 19.56 0.18 -26.53
CA LEU A 216 20.02 -1.05 -25.90
C LEU A 216 19.89 -2.22 -26.87
N SER A 217 20.66 -3.27 -26.60
CA SER A 217 20.63 -4.56 -27.30
C SER A 217 21.04 -5.65 -26.32
N SER A 218 21.10 -6.90 -26.80
CA SER A 218 21.62 -8.04 -26.03
C SER A 218 23.10 -7.92 -25.63
N THR A 219 23.83 -6.98 -26.23
CA THR A 219 25.20 -6.66 -25.85
C THR A 219 25.23 -5.50 -24.87
N GLU A 220 25.98 -5.68 -23.78
CA GLU A 220 26.23 -4.63 -22.80
C GLU A 220 26.80 -3.35 -23.42
N LYS A 221 26.24 -2.23 -22.99
CA LYS A 221 26.68 -0.90 -23.39
C LYS A 221 26.99 -0.07 -22.16
N THR A 222 28.13 0.61 -22.17
CA THR A 222 28.48 1.57 -21.12
C THR A 222 27.46 2.69 -21.08
N SER A 223 26.85 2.89 -19.92
CA SER A 223 25.72 3.81 -19.73
C SER A 223 26.14 5.26 -19.50
N GLU A 224 27.38 5.46 -19.03
CA GLU A 224 27.90 6.73 -18.50
C GLU A 224 27.17 7.26 -17.25
N PHE A 225 26.37 6.41 -16.59
CA PHE A 225 25.63 6.77 -15.37
C PHE A 225 26.57 7.16 -14.23
N GLU A 226 27.78 6.58 -14.17
CA GLU A 226 28.78 6.86 -13.14
C GLU A 226 29.17 8.35 -13.05
N LYS A 227 28.89 9.16 -14.09
CA LYS A 227 29.14 10.61 -14.09
C LYS A 227 28.25 11.39 -13.11
N VAL A 228 27.08 10.84 -12.75
CA VAL A 228 26.08 11.50 -11.87
C VAL A 228 25.81 10.71 -10.59
N LEU A 229 26.44 9.55 -10.45
CA LEU A 229 26.31 8.68 -9.29
C LEU A 229 27.45 8.90 -8.30
N ASN A 230 27.18 8.60 -7.03
CA ASN A 230 28.25 8.50 -6.05
C ASN A 230 29.00 7.20 -6.31
N THR A 231 30.21 7.31 -6.84
CA THR A 231 31.02 6.15 -7.19
C THR A 231 31.83 5.61 -6.02
N TYR A 232 31.88 6.29 -4.87
CA TYR A 232 32.81 5.97 -3.78
C TYR A 232 32.30 6.43 -2.42
N ASN A 233 32.36 5.56 -1.41
CA ASN A 233 31.87 5.79 -0.05
C ASN A 233 32.75 5.08 1.00
N GLU A 234 33.61 5.82 1.71
CA GLU A 234 34.44 5.24 2.80
C GLU A 234 33.72 5.07 4.13
N THR A 235 32.82 6.00 4.46
CA THR A 235 32.36 6.19 5.86
C THR A 235 30.86 6.36 6.02
N SER A 236 30.12 6.61 4.94
CA SER A 236 28.67 6.80 4.98
C SER A 236 28.03 6.29 3.70
N PHE A 237 26.83 5.72 3.82
CA PHE A 237 26.04 5.35 2.66
C PHE A 237 25.75 6.60 1.83
N ARG A 238 26.01 6.51 0.53
CA ARG A 238 25.48 7.46 -0.45
C ARG A 238 24.73 6.67 -1.50
N SER A 239 23.44 6.51 -1.23
CA SER A 239 22.51 5.87 -2.14
C SER A 239 22.50 6.55 -3.49
N ASN A 240 22.39 5.70 -4.50
CA ASN A 240 22.24 6.02 -5.90
C ASN A 240 20.88 5.50 -6.36
N GLU A 241 20.25 6.21 -7.29
CA GLU A 241 18.96 5.84 -7.87
C GLU A 241 19.10 5.66 -9.37
N ILE A 242 18.54 4.55 -9.88
CA ILE A 242 18.29 4.30 -11.30
C ILE A 242 16.81 3.92 -11.44
N LYS A 243 16.04 4.77 -12.12
CA LYS A 243 14.63 4.53 -12.42
C LYS A 243 14.42 4.35 -13.92
N VAL A 244 13.71 3.30 -14.31
CA VAL A 244 13.31 3.09 -15.71
C VAL A 244 11.95 3.76 -15.92
N LEU A 245 11.91 4.80 -16.75
CA LEU A 245 10.71 5.58 -17.01
C LEU A 245 9.84 5.01 -18.13
N ALA A 246 10.48 4.52 -19.20
CA ALA A 246 9.79 4.00 -20.37
C ALA A 246 10.72 3.11 -21.20
N ILE A 247 10.15 2.08 -21.83
CA ILE A 247 10.80 1.20 -22.80
C ILE A 247 9.98 1.27 -24.09
N GLN A 248 10.62 1.63 -25.21
CA GLN A 248 9.92 2.05 -26.43
C GLN A 248 9.23 0.89 -27.17
N GLU A 249 9.63 -0.36 -26.91
CA GLU A 249 8.88 -1.56 -27.29
C GLU A 249 8.17 -2.13 -26.05
N SER A 250 6.84 -2.19 -26.12
CA SER A 250 5.93 -2.62 -25.04
C SER A 250 5.99 -4.11 -24.69
N SER A 251 7.08 -4.80 -25.05
CA SER A 251 7.38 -6.13 -24.57
C SER A 251 7.75 -6.05 -23.09
N LEU A 252 7.46 -7.12 -22.35
CA LEU A 252 7.79 -7.32 -20.92
C LEU A 252 9.31 -7.43 -20.69
N GLU A 253 10.08 -6.60 -21.38
CA GLU A 253 11.53 -6.66 -21.39
C GLU A 253 12.09 -6.08 -20.12
N ASN A 254 13.00 -6.85 -19.53
CA ASN A 254 13.78 -6.41 -18.41
C ASN A 254 15.07 -5.80 -18.95
N ILE A 255 15.39 -4.62 -18.46
CA ILE A 255 16.71 -4.04 -18.66
C ILE A 255 17.62 -4.63 -17.60
N THR A 256 18.75 -5.19 -18.03
CA THR A 256 19.79 -5.63 -17.11
C THR A 256 20.75 -4.47 -16.86
N VAL A 257 20.95 -4.13 -15.59
CA VAL A 257 21.94 -3.17 -15.12
C VAL A 257 23.06 -3.93 -14.44
N ASN A 258 24.26 -3.86 -15.02
CA ASN A 258 25.46 -4.45 -14.48
C ASN A 258 26.31 -3.36 -13.83
N ILE A 259 26.64 -3.53 -12.56
CA ILE A 259 27.44 -2.59 -11.77
C ILE A 259 28.78 -3.27 -11.50
N TYR A 260 29.87 -2.66 -11.95
CA TYR A 260 31.22 -3.14 -11.77
C TYR A 260 31.98 -2.24 -10.80
N CYS A 261 32.64 -2.86 -9.85
CA CYS A 261 33.49 -2.22 -8.85
C CYS A 261 34.96 -2.60 -9.11
N ASN A 262 35.88 -1.69 -8.80
CA ASN A 262 37.31 -1.94 -9.02
C ASN A 262 37.91 -3.00 -8.08
N ASP A 263 37.30 -3.21 -6.92
CA ASP A 263 37.61 -4.29 -5.97
C ASP A 263 36.31 -4.77 -5.29
N THR A 264 36.42 -5.82 -4.47
CA THR A 264 35.32 -6.37 -3.67
C THR A 264 34.82 -5.33 -2.68
N SER A 265 33.50 -5.17 -2.58
CA SER A 265 32.86 -4.32 -1.57
C SER A 265 31.47 -4.79 -1.21
N SER A 266 30.99 -4.28 -0.08
CA SER A 266 29.63 -4.48 0.38
C SER A 266 28.69 -3.71 -0.55
N ILE A 267 27.89 -4.44 -1.33
CA ILE A 267 26.87 -3.88 -2.21
C ILE A 267 25.52 -4.02 -1.52
N TYR A 268 24.82 -2.89 -1.40
CA TYR A 268 23.48 -2.79 -0.83
C TYR A 268 22.51 -2.50 -1.96
N ILE A 269 21.43 -3.27 -2.04
CA ILE A 269 20.45 -3.20 -3.13
C ILE A 269 19.05 -3.13 -2.54
N LEU A 270 18.25 -2.20 -3.05
CA LEU A 270 16.83 -2.08 -2.85
C LEU A 270 16.17 -1.90 -4.21
N LYS A 271 15.28 -2.80 -4.61
CA LYS A 271 14.36 -2.56 -5.72
C LYS A 271 12.97 -2.31 -5.19
N ILE A 272 12.31 -1.28 -5.68
CA ILE A 272 10.90 -0.99 -5.38
C ILE A 272 10.09 -0.87 -6.67
N LYS A 273 8.87 -1.40 -6.64
CA LYS A 273 7.94 -1.35 -7.76
C LYS A 273 6.54 -0.97 -7.27
N PRO A 274 5.74 -0.22 -8.04
CA PRO A 274 4.36 0.05 -7.68
C PRO A 274 3.52 -1.24 -7.70
N TYR A 275 2.76 -1.48 -6.64
CA TYR A 275 1.75 -2.52 -6.53
C TYR A 275 0.44 -1.93 -5.98
N ASN A 276 -0.68 -2.57 -6.31
CA ASN A 276 -1.95 -2.29 -5.64
C ASN A 276 -1.98 -3.03 -4.32
N VAL A 277 -1.98 -2.27 -3.23
CA VAL A 277 -2.07 -2.77 -1.86
C VAL A 277 -3.49 -2.56 -1.36
N THR A 278 -4.17 -3.66 -1.12
CA THR A 278 -5.53 -3.71 -0.60
C THR A 278 -5.51 -3.96 0.90
N LEU A 279 -6.11 -3.05 1.66
CA LEU A 279 -6.35 -3.19 3.09
C LEU A 279 -7.84 -3.44 3.32
N LYS A 280 -8.15 -4.49 4.09
CA LYS A 280 -9.49 -4.87 4.52
C LYS A 280 -9.56 -4.71 6.04
N VAL A 281 -10.47 -3.90 6.56
CA VAL A 281 -10.60 -3.62 8.00
C VAL A 281 -11.98 -4.04 8.48
N ASP A 282 -12.07 -4.57 9.69
CA ASP A 282 -13.34 -4.86 10.34
C ASP A 282 -14.06 -3.56 10.79
N MET A 283 -15.26 -3.32 10.26
CA MET A 283 -16.13 -2.18 10.60
C MET A 283 -16.91 -2.37 11.91
N ALA A 284 -16.92 -3.57 12.49
CA ALA A 284 -17.62 -3.83 13.74
C ALA A 284 -16.90 -3.25 14.97
N GLN A 285 -15.69 -2.71 14.81
CA GLN A 285 -14.90 -2.08 15.88
C GLN A 285 -15.26 -0.63 16.12
#